data_AF-A0A923SJ76-F1
#
_entry.id   AF-A0A923SJ76-F1
#
_cell.length_a   1.000
_cell.length_b   1.000
_cell.length_c   1.000
_cell.angle_alpha   90.00
_cell.angle_beta   90.00
_cell.angle_gamma   90.00
#
_symmetry.space_group_name_H-M   'P 1'
#
loop_
_entity.id
_entity.type
_entity.pdbx_description
1 polymer ?
#
loop_
_entity_poly.entity_id
_entity_poly.type
_entity_poly.pdbx_seq_one_letter_code
_entity_poly.pdbx_strand_id
1 'polypeptide(L)'
;MHKTCPVCNLYYETEVGLFWGSMYISYGLSVGIVVVVGVLLYFLANDPPTWVYLSAVATIVLFTTPLLFRYARILMLYFFAGVKYKPTYSKR
;
A
#
# COMPACT_ATOMS: atom_id res chain seq x y z
N MET A 1 -16.55 -1.34 -0.28
CA MET A 1 -16.12 -0.56 0.90
C MET A 1 -17.32 0.16 1.46
N HIS A 2 -17.51 0.17 2.78
CA HIS A 2 -18.50 1.05 3.40
C HIS A 2 -18.10 2.51 3.18
N LYS A 3 -19.08 3.41 3.01
CA LYS A 3 -18.81 4.86 2.88
C LYS A 3 -18.33 5.47 4.20
N THR A 4 -18.79 4.91 5.31
CA THR A 4 -18.41 5.28 6.67
C THR A 4 -17.87 4.07 7.44
N CYS A 5 -17.02 4.33 8.43
CA CYS A 5 -16.56 3.30 9.35
C CYS A 5 -17.69 2.90 10.33
N PRO A 6 -18.02 1.60 10.48
CA PRO A 6 -19.10 1.17 11.39
C PRO A 6 -18.79 1.37 12.88
N VAL A 7 -17.51 1.54 13.26
CA VAL A 7 -17.09 1.69 14.66
C VAL A 7 -17.09 3.15 15.12
N CYS A 8 -16.59 4.05 14.27
CA CYS A 8 -16.39 5.47 14.61
C CYS A 8 -17.17 6.44 13.72
N ASN A 9 -17.96 5.95 12.75
CA ASN A 9 -18.72 6.74 11.77
C ASN A 9 -17.87 7.72 10.93
N LEU A 10 -16.56 7.50 10.83
CA LEU A 10 -15.69 8.30 9.98
C LEU A 10 -16.06 8.11 8.51
N TYR A 11 -16.34 9.20 7.80
CA TYR A 11 -16.49 9.20 6.35
C TYR A 11 -15.11 9.08 5.70
N TYR A 12 -14.92 8.07 4.85
CA TYR A 12 -13.59 7.76 4.30
C TYR A 12 -13.14 8.74 3.20
N GLU A 13 -14.06 9.36 2.47
CA GLU A 13 -13.73 10.38 1.47
C GLU A 13 -13.94 11.78 2.05
N THR A 14 -13.08 12.22 2.96
CA THR A 14 -13.22 13.57 3.57
C THR A 14 -13.24 14.68 2.52
N GLU A 15 -12.49 14.51 1.44
CA GLU A 15 -12.44 15.41 0.29
C GLU A 15 -12.70 14.67 -1.03
N VAL A 16 -13.32 15.35 -1.99
CA VAL A 16 -13.60 14.79 -3.31
C VAL A 16 -12.29 14.39 -3.99
N GLY A 17 -12.18 13.11 -4.33
CA GLY A 17 -11.01 12.59 -5.01
C GLY A 17 -9.80 12.28 -4.13
N LEU A 18 -9.94 12.28 -2.79
CA LEU A 18 -8.87 11.86 -1.87
C LEU A 18 -8.24 10.51 -2.26
N PHE A 19 -9.03 9.56 -2.75
CA PHE A 19 -8.53 8.25 -3.16
C PHE A 19 -7.75 8.23 -4.48
N TRP A 20 -7.80 9.29 -5.30
CA TRP A 20 -6.86 9.43 -6.42
C TRP A 20 -5.42 9.55 -5.91
N GLY A 21 -5.22 10.24 -4.78
CA GLY A 21 -3.93 10.31 -4.10
C GLY A 21 -3.41 8.93 -3.65
N SER A 22 -4.32 8.05 -3.21
CA SER A 22 -3.95 6.69 -2.79
C SER A 22 -3.39 5.83 -3.94
N MET A 23 -3.75 6.13 -5.19
CA MET A 23 -3.18 5.45 -6.36
C MET A 23 -1.68 5.77 -6.50
N TYR A 24 -1.28 7.04 -6.32
CA TYR A 24 0.14 7.44 -6.36
C TYR A 24 0.95 6.80 -5.23
N ILE A 25 0.38 6.72 -4.01
CA ILE A 25 1.02 6.04 -2.88
C ILE A 25 1.20 4.55 -3.20
N SER A 26 0.20 3.87 -3.77
CA SER A 26 0.33 2.46 -4.15
C SER A 26 1.39 2.23 -5.22
N TYR A 27 1.54 3.17 -6.16
CA TYR A 27 2.59 3.11 -7.17
C TYR A 27 3.97 3.24 -6.52
N GLY A 28 4.17 4.22 -5.63
CA GLY A 28 5.42 4.38 -4.90
C GLY A 28 5.81 3.14 -4.08
N LEU A 29 4.84 2.50 -3.41
CA LEU A 29 5.07 1.25 -2.70
C LEU A 29 5.43 0.10 -3.64
N SER A 30 4.80 0.01 -4.81
CA SER A 30 5.12 -0.99 -5.84
C SER A 30 6.55 -0.82 -6.37
N VAL A 31 6.96 0.42 -6.67
CA VAL A 31 8.34 0.73 -7.05
C VAL A 31 9.32 0.33 -5.93
N GLY A 32 8.96 0.57 -4.66
CA GLY A 32 9.72 0.10 -3.52
C GLY A 32 9.94 -1.42 -3.51
N ILE A 33 8.89 -2.20 -3.82
CA ILE A 33 9.00 -3.66 -3.96
C ILE A 33 9.97 -4.04 -5.07
N VAL A 34 9.88 -3.41 -6.25
CA VAL A 34 10.79 -3.70 -7.37
C VAL A 34 12.24 -3.49 -6.96
N VAL A 35 12.54 -2.36 -6.31
CA VAL A 35 13.90 -2.02 -5.85
C VAL A 35 14.38 -3.02 -4.81
N VAL A 36 13.57 -3.31 -3.79
CA VAL A 36 13.95 -4.24 -2.71
C VAL A 36 14.20 -5.65 -3.27
N VAL A 37 13.30 -6.16 -4.10
CA VAL A 37 13.44 -7.49 -4.71
C VAL A 37 14.64 -7.53 -5.65
N GLY A 38 14.86 -6.48 -6.45
CA GLY A 38 16.03 -6.38 -7.32
C GLY A 38 17.35 -6.40 -6.55
N VAL A 39 17.46 -5.59 -5.50
CA VAL A 39 18.65 -5.58 -4.62
C VAL A 39 18.87 -6.94 -3.96
N LEU A 40 17.80 -7.58 -3.47
CA LEU A 40 17.90 -8.91 -2.86
C LEU A 40 18.36 -9.96 -3.86
N LEU A 41 17.84 -9.98 -5.08
CA LEU A 41 18.28 -10.94 -6.10
C LEU A 41 19.73 -10.70 -6.51
N TYR A 42 20.14 -9.44 -6.66
CA TYR A 42 21.52 -9.09 -7.01
C TYR A 42 22.53 -9.61 -5.98
N PHE A 43 22.31 -9.28 -4.70
CA PHE A 43 23.27 -9.62 -3.63
C PHE A 43 23.13 -11.04 -3.09
N LEU A 44 21.92 -11.59 -3.06
CA LEU A 44 21.64 -12.88 -2.40
C LEU A 44 21.56 -14.05 -3.39
N ALA A 45 21.12 -13.80 -4.63
CA ALA A 45 21.01 -14.81 -5.68
C ALA A 45 22.12 -14.72 -6.74
N ASN A 46 23.15 -13.90 -6.49
CA ASN A 46 24.36 -13.78 -7.31
C ASN A 46 24.05 -13.40 -8.78
N ASP A 47 23.32 -12.30 -8.95
CA ASP A 47 22.87 -11.76 -10.24
C ASP A 47 22.28 -12.81 -11.22
N PRO A 48 21.07 -13.32 -10.95
CA PRO A 48 20.42 -14.28 -11.83
C PRO A 48 20.00 -13.62 -13.17
N PRO A 49 19.65 -14.39 -14.21
CA PRO A 49 19.18 -13.82 -15.46
C PRO A 49 17.90 -12.97 -15.30
N THR A 50 17.71 -12.01 -16.20
CA THR A 50 16.62 -11.00 -16.15
C THR A 50 15.21 -11.57 -16.04
N TRP A 51 14.95 -12.77 -16.56
CA TRP A 51 13.64 -13.42 -16.44
C TRP A 51 13.31 -13.81 -14.99
N VAL A 52 14.32 -14.09 -14.15
CA VAL A 52 14.15 -14.38 -12.72
C VAL A 52 13.71 -13.12 -11.99
N TYR A 53 14.32 -11.97 -12.30
CA TYR A 53 13.89 -10.68 -11.77
C TYR A 53 12.43 -10.38 -12.14
N LEU A 54 12.07 -10.55 -13.41
CA LEU A 54 10.72 -10.26 -13.88
C LEU A 54 9.67 -11.16 -13.21
N SER A 55 9.92 -12.47 -13.17
CA SER A 55 9.00 -13.43 -12.56
C SER A 55 8.88 -13.21 -11.04
N ALA A 56 9.99 -13.03 -10.32
CA ALA A 56 9.97 -12.79 -8.88
C ALA A 56 9.21 -11.51 -8.51
N VAL A 57 9.50 -10.40 -9.19
CA VAL A 57 8.80 -9.13 -8.99
C VAL A 57 7.31 -9.28 -9.30
N ALA A 58 6.96 -9.88 -10.45
CA ALA A 58 5.56 -10.07 -10.83
C ALA A 58 4.80 -10.91 -9.78
N THR A 59 5.39 -12.03 -9.33
CA THR A 59 4.78 -12.88 -8.30
C THR A 59 4.58 -12.11 -7.00
N ILE A 60 5.61 -11.43 -6.49
CA ILE A 60 5.53 -10.70 -5.21
C ILE A 60 4.51 -9.55 -5.29
N VAL A 61 4.51 -8.78 -6.39
CA VAL A 61 3.55 -7.70 -6.59
C VAL A 61 2.14 -8.24 -6.64
N LEU A 62 1.86 -9.32 -7.37
CA LEU A 62 0.52 -9.92 -7.45
C LEU A 62 0.01 -10.35 -6.07
N PHE A 63 0.84 -11.02 -5.27
CA PHE A 63 0.48 -11.43 -3.91
C PHE A 63 0.30 -10.24 -2.96
N THR A 64 1.10 -9.19 -3.11
CA THR A 64 1.09 -8.03 -2.21
C THR A 64 0.08 -6.96 -2.65
N THR A 65 -0.44 -7.01 -3.87
CA THR A 65 -1.42 -6.07 -4.44
C THR A 65 -2.58 -5.73 -3.51
N PRO A 66 -3.33 -6.70 -2.93
CA PRO A 66 -4.43 -6.37 -2.02
C PRO A 66 -3.97 -5.63 -0.76
N LEU A 67 -2.77 -5.95 -0.26
CA LEU A 67 -2.17 -5.26 0.89
C LEU A 67 -1.74 -3.85 0.53
N LEU A 68 -1.07 -3.66 -0.61
CA LEU A 68 -0.64 -2.36 -1.13
C LEU A 68 -1.82 -1.38 -1.24
N PHE A 69 -2.92 -1.82 -1.86
CA PHE A 69 -4.11 -0.97 -1.97
C PHE A 69 -4.72 -0.61 -0.61
N ARG A 70 -4.70 -1.55 0.34
CA ARG A 70 -5.22 -1.29 1.70
C ARG A 70 -4.35 -0.29 2.45
N TYR A 71 -3.03 -0.49 2.43
CA TYR A 71 -2.08 0.40 3.10
C TYR A 71 -2.02 1.78 2.45
N ALA A 72 -2.06 1.86 1.11
CA ALA A 72 -2.05 3.15 0.42
C ALA A 72 -3.25 4.03 0.81
N ARG A 73 -4.43 3.43 0.96
CA ARG A 73 -5.63 4.15 1.44
C ARG A 73 -5.52 4.58 2.89
N ILE A 74 -4.96 3.73 3.76
CA ILE A 74 -4.71 4.06 5.16
C ILE A 74 -3.71 5.22 5.27
N LEU A 75 -2.59 5.14 4.56
CA LEU A 75 -1.56 6.19 4.54
C LEU A 75 -2.14 7.51 4.03
N MET A 76 -2.95 7.48 2.98
CA MET A 76 -3.63 8.68 2.48
C MET A 76 -4.52 9.34 3.54
N LEU A 77 -5.28 8.55 4.30
CA LEU A 77 -6.12 9.05 5.38
C LEU A 77 -5.31 9.68 6.52
N TYR A 78 -4.18 9.08 6.88
CA TYR A 78 -3.31 9.61 7.94
C TYR A 78 -2.56 10.86 7.51
N PHE A 79 -2.03 10.89 6.29
CA PHE A 79 -1.20 11.99 5.81
C PHE A 79 -2.01 13.20 5.35
N PHE A 80 -3.11 12.98 4.63
CA PHE A 80 -3.83 14.07 3.95
C PHE A 80 -5.20 14.36 4.54
N ALA A 81 -5.93 13.35 5.04
CA ALA A 81 -7.23 13.60 5.68
C ALA A 81 -7.11 14.04 7.15
N GLY A 82 -5.89 14.14 7.70
CA GLY A 82 -5.65 14.57 9.08
C GLY A 82 -6.26 13.63 10.14
N VAL A 83 -6.63 12.41 9.75
CA VAL A 83 -7.26 11.44 10.65
C VAL A 83 -6.22 10.92 11.62
N LYS A 84 -6.39 11.22 12.90
CA LYS A 84 -5.53 10.69 13.97
C LYS A 84 -6.14 9.43 14.56
N TYR A 85 -5.26 8.48 14.90
CA TYR A 85 -5.66 7.28 15.61
C TYR A 85 -6.23 7.64 16.98
N LYS A 86 -7.45 7.18 17.26
CA LYS A 86 -8.14 7.36 18.54
C LYS A 86 -8.23 5.99 19.24
N PRO A 87 -7.47 5.75 20.33
CA PRO A 87 -7.39 4.43 20.96
C PRO A 87 -8.72 3.96 21.58
N THR A 88 -9.65 4.88 21.85
CA THR A 88 -10.99 4.59 22.36
C THR A 88 -11.79 3.66 21.46
N TYR A 89 -11.58 3.70 20.14
CA TYR A 89 -12.29 2.84 19.19
C TYR A 89 -11.59 1.50 18.92
N SER A 90 -10.41 1.25 19.50
CA SER A 90 -9.61 0.05 19.23
C SER A 90 -9.98 -1.15 20.11
N LYS A 91 -10.75 -0.93 21.18
CA LYS A 91 -11.16 -1.97 22.14
C LYS A 91 -12.53 -2.58 21.83
N ARG A 92 -13.12 -2.25 20.67
CA ARG A 92 -14.47 -2.64 20.28
C ARG A 92 -14.44 -3.72 19.22
#